data_AF-A0A5S6R5W3-F1
#
_entry.id   AF-A0A5S6R5W3-F1
#
_cell.length_a   1.000
_cell.length_b   1.000
_cell.length_c   1.000
_cell.angle_alpha   90.00
_cell.angle_beta   90.00
_cell.angle_gamma   90.00
#
_symmetry.space_group_name_H-M   'P 1'
#
loop_
_entity.id
_entity.type
_entity.pdbx_description
1 polymer ?
#
loop_
_entity_poly.entity_id
_entity_poly.type
_entity_poly.pdbx_seq_one_letter_code
_entity_poly.pdbx_strand_id
1 'polypeptide(L)'
;MKLPPKETVQAIPFSNSTVCRRIDEMAGDIEGQLICLLKCRSFSLQLDETTLQDSEALLMAYVMFFNAKELVEEMLFARRIRTDTKGSTIFEEIRGYFEENGIPMENIIACATDGAASMVGRYRGFISYLKAVIPSVFTIHCVVHREHLLSKKLAFRLNHSLSLIIQDVNFIKSHALQNRLFGQLCEENGEDFDTLLLHTEAIAGILKDEDLLAYVPHLKQVTEDMKERFYDLLNLDIPSWIFDPFGVPAVEVHPEIQEELIELQSDVIARHTFGQFGRGFWIKQDLPNKFPTLWGKQSRFLNEVQKQNGCRS
;
A
#
# COMPACT_ATOMS: atom_id res chain seq x y z
N MET A 1 -23.77 -39.80 -23.71
CA MET A 1 -24.31 -39.59 -22.35
C MET A 1 -25.17 -38.32 -22.43
N LYS A 2 -26.49 -38.39 -22.22
CA LYS A 2 -27.34 -37.18 -22.18
C LYS A 2 -27.13 -36.52 -20.83
N LEU A 3 -26.57 -35.32 -20.80
CA LEU A 3 -26.46 -34.54 -19.57
C LEU A 3 -27.87 -34.26 -19.03
N PRO A 4 -28.07 -34.23 -17.70
CA PRO A 4 -29.30 -33.74 -17.08
C PRO A 4 -29.69 -32.35 -17.63
N PRO A 5 -30.97 -32.00 -17.72
CA PRO A 5 -31.41 -30.72 -18.30
C PRO A 5 -30.74 -29.50 -17.67
N LYS A 6 -30.49 -29.52 -16.36
CA LYS A 6 -29.79 -28.44 -15.63
C LYS A 6 -28.33 -28.28 -16.06
N GLU A 7 -27.61 -29.40 -16.18
CA GLU A 7 -26.22 -29.43 -16.63
C GLU A 7 -26.11 -29.08 -18.12
N THR A 8 -27.13 -29.45 -18.92
CA THR A 8 -27.21 -29.08 -20.34
C THR A 8 -27.35 -27.58 -20.52
N VAL A 9 -28.20 -26.91 -19.73
CA VAL A 9 -28.38 -25.45 -19.78
C VAL A 9 -27.15 -24.72 -19.25
N GLN A 10 -26.48 -25.23 -18.21
CA GLN A 10 -25.22 -24.67 -17.68
C GLN A 10 -24.04 -24.81 -18.65
N ALA A 11 -24.06 -25.83 -19.52
CA ALA A 11 -23.05 -26.06 -20.54
C ALA A 11 -23.22 -25.18 -21.79
N ILE A 12 -24.30 -24.39 -21.90
CA ILE A 12 -24.50 -23.47 -23.02
C ILE A 12 -23.60 -22.24 -22.78
N PRO A 13 -22.60 -21.99 -23.64
CA PRO A 13 -21.75 -20.81 -23.49
C PRO A 13 -22.57 -19.55 -23.74
N PHE A 14 -22.40 -18.56 -22.87
CA PHE A 14 -22.99 -17.25 -23.08
C PHE A 14 -22.25 -16.50 -24.19
N SER A 15 -22.99 -15.71 -24.97
CA SER A 15 -22.36 -14.77 -25.91
C SER A 15 -21.59 -13.68 -25.15
N ASN A 16 -20.53 -13.14 -25.75
CA ASN A 16 -19.78 -12.02 -25.17
C ASN A 16 -20.70 -10.85 -24.79
N SER A 17 -21.72 -10.54 -25.60
CA SER A 17 -22.72 -9.51 -25.31
C SER A 17 -23.57 -9.81 -24.09
N THR A 18 -23.93 -11.08 -23.87
CA THR A 18 -24.71 -11.48 -22.69
C THR A 18 -23.86 -11.39 -21.43
N VAL A 19 -22.58 -11.78 -21.51
CA VAL A 19 -21.64 -11.68 -20.38
C VAL A 19 -21.41 -10.21 -20.02
N CYS A 20 -21.10 -9.35 -21.01
CA CYS A 20 -20.88 -7.93 -20.79
C CYS A 20 -22.08 -7.27 -20.10
N ARG A 21 -23.28 -7.45 -20.65
CA ARG A 21 -24.50 -6.88 -20.06
C ARG A 21 -24.71 -7.31 -18.61
N ARG A 22 -24.43 -8.58 -18.29
CA ARG A 22 -24.57 -9.08 -16.90
C ARG A 22 -23.53 -8.48 -15.97
N ILE A 23 -22.30 -8.28 -16.45
CA ILE A 23 -21.25 -7.60 -15.69
C ILE A 23 -21.69 -6.15 -15.42
N ASP A 24 -22.20 -5.45 -16.43
CA ASP A 24 -22.65 -4.06 -16.30
C ASP A 24 -23.85 -3.93 -15.34
N GLU A 25 -24.83 -4.84 -15.43
CA GLU A 25 -25.98 -4.89 -14.52
C GLU A 25 -25.55 -5.14 -13.07
N MET A 26 -24.63 -6.08 -12.85
CA MET A 26 -24.09 -6.37 -11.52
C MET A 26 -23.24 -5.22 -10.98
N ALA A 27 -22.41 -4.60 -11.82
CA ALA A 27 -21.59 -3.47 -11.44
C ALA A 27 -22.46 -2.27 -11.05
N GLY A 28 -23.51 -1.98 -11.82
CA GLY A 28 -24.46 -0.90 -11.51
C GLY A 28 -25.23 -1.13 -10.21
N ASP A 29 -25.59 -2.38 -9.89
CA ASP A 29 -26.22 -2.71 -8.61
C ASP A 29 -25.26 -2.51 -7.43
N ILE A 30 -24.01 -2.98 -7.56
CA ILE A 30 -22.96 -2.79 -6.54
C ILE A 30 -22.67 -1.29 -6.34
N GLU A 31 -22.51 -0.54 -7.43
CA GLU A 31 -22.28 0.89 -7.41
C GLU A 31 -23.45 1.62 -6.73
N GLY A 32 -24.70 1.28 -7.07
CA GLY A 32 -25.90 1.86 -6.46
C GLY A 32 -25.99 1.60 -4.95
N GLN A 33 -25.66 0.38 -4.51
CA GLN A 33 -25.58 0.05 -3.09
C GLN A 33 -24.50 0.87 -2.38
N LEU A 34 -23.31 0.98 -2.98
CA LEU A 34 -22.19 1.75 -2.44
C LEU A 34 -22.54 3.24 -2.32
N ILE A 35 -23.09 3.85 -3.38
CA ILE A 35 -23.55 5.25 -3.39
C ILE A 35 -24.54 5.51 -2.24
N CYS A 36 -25.49 4.60 -2.03
CA CYS A 36 -26.47 4.72 -0.95
C CYS A 36 -25.80 4.81 0.44
N LEU A 37 -24.73 4.04 0.66
CA LEU A 37 -23.95 4.08 1.89
C LEU A 37 -23.17 5.40 2.03
N LEU A 38 -22.53 5.86 0.96
CA LEU A 38 -21.71 7.09 0.97
C LEU A 38 -22.52 8.36 1.19
N LYS A 39 -23.81 8.37 0.87
CA LYS A 39 -24.72 9.51 1.16
C LYS A 39 -24.89 9.79 2.65
N CYS A 40 -24.86 8.74 3.47
CA CYS A 40 -25.23 8.81 4.88
C CYS A 40 -24.07 8.58 5.83
N ARG A 41 -22.85 8.35 5.30
CA ARG A 41 -21.68 7.95 6.10
C ARG A 41 -20.48 8.76 5.70
N SER A 42 -19.62 9.03 6.69
CA SER A 42 -18.30 9.58 6.46
C SER A 42 -17.35 8.52 5.91
N PHE A 43 -16.48 8.92 4.99
CA PHE A 43 -15.54 8.03 4.32
C PHE A 43 -14.24 8.74 3.96
N SER A 44 -13.21 7.94 3.72
CA SER A 44 -11.95 8.40 3.15
C SER A 44 -11.90 8.06 1.66
N LEU A 45 -11.31 8.95 0.87
CA LEU A 45 -11.21 8.86 -0.58
C LEU A 45 -9.75 8.63 -0.98
N GLN A 46 -9.47 7.59 -1.75
CA GLN A 46 -8.16 7.38 -2.35
C GLN A 46 -8.28 7.54 -3.86
N LEU A 47 -7.42 8.38 -4.42
CA LEU A 47 -7.37 8.65 -5.86
C LEU A 47 -6.04 8.22 -6.43
N ASP A 48 -6.11 7.52 -7.55
CA ASP A 48 -4.96 7.15 -8.35
C ASP A 48 -5.24 7.42 -9.83
N GLU A 49 -4.22 7.88 -10.54
CA GLU A 49 -4.29 8.18 -11.98
C GLU A 49 -3.34 7.24 -12.71
N THR A 50 -3.86 6.53 -13.71
CA THR A 50 -3.07 5.62 -14.53
C THR A 50 -3.22 5.98 -16.00
N THR A 51 -2.10 5.98 -16.71
CA THR A 51 -2.06 6.15 -18.17
C THR A 51 -2.20 4.80 -18.88
N LEU A 52 -3.18 4.69 -19.77
CA LEU A 52 -3.38 3.55 -20.68
C LEU A 52 -2.43 3.67 -21.89
N GLN A 53 -2.23 2.56 -22.60
CA GLN A 53 -1.32 2.49 -23.77
C GLN A 53 -1.64 3.53 -24.87
N ASP A 54 -2.90 3.97 -24.98
CA ASP A 54 -3.36 4.95 -25.98
C ASP A 54 -3.20 6.42 -25.52
N SER A 55 -2.39 6.70 -24.49
CA SER A 55 -2.27 8.01 -23.83
C SER A 55 -3.56 8.51 -23.15
N GLU A 56 -4.55 7.62 -23.06
CA GLU A 56 -5.76 7.67 -22.22
C GLU A 56 -5.42 7.80 -20.72
N ALA A 57 -5.88 8.82 -19.99
CA ALA A 57 -5.79 8.83 -18.54
C ALA A 57 -7.04 8.20 -17.90
N LEU A 58 -6.84 7.29 -16.95
CA LEU A 58 -7.89 6.66 -16.17
C LEU A 58 -7.77 7.14 -14.72
N LEU A 59 -8.83 7.76 -14.22
CA LEU A 59 -8.96 8.12 -12.82
C LEU A 59 -9.69 7.00 -12.08
N MET A 60 -9.01 6.43 -11.10
CA MET A 60 -9.57 5.43 -10.21
C MET A 60 -9.83 6.07 -8.85
N ALA A 61 -11.05 5.88 -8.36
CA ALA A 61 -11.47 6.33 -7.04
C ALA A 61 -11.83 5.13 -6.18
N TYR A 62 -11.21 5.05 -5.02
CA TYR A 62 -11.50 4.07 -3.98
C TYR A 62 -12.03 4.79 -2.76
N VAL A 63 -12.97 4.15 -2.08
CA VAL A 63 -13.55 4.66 -0.84
C VAL A 63 -13.33 3.65 0.27
N MET A 64 -12.93 4.17 1.42
CA MET A 64 -12.79 3.37 2.62
C MET A 64 -13.64 3.97 3.73
N PHE A 65 -14.55 3.17 4.26
CA PHE A 65 -15.57 3.58 5.23
C PHE A 65 -15.91 2.46 6.21
N PHE A 66 -16.54 2.82 7.32
CA PHE A 66 -17.04 1.82 8.27
C PHE A 66 -18.42 1.33 7.87
N ASN A 67 -18.55 0.03 7.68
CA ASN A 67 -19.85 -0.65 7.59
C ASN A 67 -20.11 -1.44 8.86
N ALA A 68 -20.99 -0.90 9.71
CA ALA A 68 -21.23 -1.40 11.06
C ALA A 68 -19.94 -1.46 11.92
N LYS A 69 -19.21 -2.59 11.89
CA LYS A 69 -17.99 -2.82 12.68
C LYS A 69 -16.77 -3.13 11.83
N GLU A 70 -16.94 -3.26 10.52
CA GLU A 70 -15.87 -3.64 9.60
C GLU A 70 -15.44 -2.41 8.79
N LEU A 71 -14.13 -2.27 8.63
CA LEU A 71 -13.55 -1.32 7.69
C LEU A 71 -13.66 -1.95 6.30
N VAL A 72 -14.38 -1.27 5.42
CA VAL A 72 -14.64 -1.73 4.06
C VAL A 72 -13.93 -0.78 3.11
N GLU A 73 -13.19 -1.34 2.16
CA GLU A 73 -12.57 -0.64 1.05
C GLU A 73 -13.19 -1.15 -0.24
N GLU A 74 -13.71 -0.24 -1.05
CA GLU A 74 -14.37 -0.57 -2.32
C GLU A 74 -13.94 0.41 -3.41
N MET A 75 -13.89 -0.07 -4.66
CA MET A 75 -13.72 0.79 -5.82
C MET A 75 -15.03 1.54 -6.07
N LEU A 76 -14.98 2.87 -5.99
CA LEU A 76 -16.12 3.71 -6.29
C LEU A 76 -16.36 3.80 -7.80
N PHE A 77 -15.31 4.13 -8.55
CA PHE A 77 -15.37 4.14 -10.01
C PHE A 77 -13.97 4.09 -10.64
N ALA A 78 -13.95 3.74 -11.92
CA ALA A 78 -12.83 3.97 -12.83
C ALA A 78 -13.34 4.72 -14.06
N ARG A 79 -13.02 6.03 -14.16
CA ARG A 79 -13.52 6.91 -15.23
C ARG A 79 -12.37 7.43 -16.08
N ARG A 80 -12.57 7.48 -17.40
CA ARG A 80 -11.59 7.98 -18.35
C ARG A 80 -11.63 9.50 -18.40
N ILE A 81 -10.49 10.15 -18.11
CA ILE A 81 -10.36 11.61 -18.25
C ILE A 81 -9.95 11.91 -19.69
N ARG A 82 -10.82 12.62 -20.43
CA ARG A 82 -10.65 12.84 -21.88
C ARG A 82 -9.76 14.03 -22.24
N THR A 83 -9.49 14.93 -21.30
CA THR A 83 -8.90 16.25 -21.57
C THR A 83 -7.46 16.37 -21.09
N ASP A 84 -7.26 16.62 -19.80
CA ASP A 84 -5.93 16.74 -19.18
C ASP A 84 -5.93 16.15 -17.76
N THR A 85 -4.75 15.84 -17.25
CA THR A 85 -4.56 15.29 -15.89
C THR A 85 -4.28 16.39 -14.86
N LYS A 86 -4.78 17.61 -15.08
CA LYS A 86 -4.60 18.71 -14.11
C LYS A 86 -5.49 18.49 -12.90
N GLY A 87 -5.03 19.00 -11.74
CA GLY A 87 -5.79 18.91 -10.50
C GLY A 87 -7.19 19.51 -10.56
N SER A 88 -7.40 20.54 -11.37
CA SER A 88 -8.74 21.12 -11.59
C SER A 88 -9.66 20.14 -12.30
N THR A 89 -9.18 19.46 -13.35
CA THR A 89 -9.99 18.52 -14.13
C THR A 89 -10.35 17.30 -13.30
N ILE A 90 -9.39 16.77 -12.53
CA ILE A 90 -9.63 15.67 -11.59
C ILE A 90 -10.67 16.08 -10.52
N PHE A 91 -10.56 17.30 -10.00
CA PHE A 91 -11.52 17.81 -9.03
C PHE A 91 -12.94 17.93 -9.62
N GLU A 92 -13.04 18.44 -10.84
CA GLU A 92 -14.32 18.56 -11.55
C GLU A 92 -14.96 17.21 -11.87
N GLU A 93 -14.18 16.19 -12.23
CA GLU A 93 -14.68 14.83 -12.45
C GLU A 93 -15.23 14.21 -11.14
N ILE A 94 -14.50 14.37 -10.03
CA ILE A 94 -14.97 13.91 -8.72
C ILE A 94 -16.24 14.68 -8.31
N ARG A 95 -16.25 15.99 -8.51
CA ARG A 95 -17.41 16.83 -8.20
C ARG A 95 -18.62 16.44 -9.03
N GLY A 96 -18.45 16.29 -10.34
CA GLY A 96 -19.50 15.86 -11.25
C GLY A 96 -20.07 14.51 -10.83
N TYR A 97 -19.22 13.52 -10.53
CA TYR A 97 -19.68 12.22 -10.04
C TYR A 97 -20.52 12.34 -8.75
N PHE A 98 -20.06 13.14 -7.79
CA PHE A 98 -20.74 13.29 -6.50
C PHE A 98 -22.07 14.03 -6.65
N GLU A 99 -22.13 15.06 -7.50
CA GLU A 99 -23.35 15.80 -7.82
C GLU A 99 -24.36 14.92 -8.58
N GLU A 100 -23.91 14.20 -9.62
CA GLU A 100 -24.71 13.25 -10.40
C GLU A 100 -25.39 12.21 -9.49
N ASN A 101 -24.64 11.70 -8.52
CA ASN A 101 -25.11 10.64 -7.63
C ASN A 101 -25.72 11.17 -6.33
N GLY A 102 -25.68 12.48 -6.08
CA GLY A 102 -26.19 13.12 -4.86
C GLY A 102 -25.44 12.73 -3.59
N ILE A 103 -24.12 12.51 -3.67
CA ILE A 103 -23.26 12.23 -2.52
C ILE A 103 -22.75 13.57 -1.94
N PRO A 104 -23.02 13.89 -0.67
CA PRO A 104 -22.48 15.09 -0.04
C PRO A 104 -20.96 15.04 0.04
N MET A 105 -20.27 16.08 -0.43
CA MET A 105 -18.82 16.16 -0.35
C MET A 105 -18.32 16.24 1.09
N GLU A 106 -19.11 16.82 1.99
CA GLU A 106 -18.80 17.00 3.42
C GLU A 106 -18.58 15.66 4.15
N ASN A 107 -19.03 14.54 3.57
CA ASN A 107 -18.80 13.21 4.09
C ASN A 107 -17.34 12.73 3.91
N ILE A 108 -16.55 13.39 3.06
CA ILE A 108 -15.12 13.06 2.89
C ILE A 108 -14.34 13.57 4.11
N ILE A 109 -13.83 12.63 4.93
CA ILE A 109 -13.02 12.95 6.11
C ILE A 109 -11.52 12.98 5.82
N ALA A 110 -11.08 12.17 4.86
CA ALA A 110 -9.68 12.08 4.48
C ALA A 110 -9.53 11.79 2.99
N CYS A 111 -8.42 12.23 2.41
CA CYS A 111 -8.06 11.93 1.03
C CYS A 111 -6.59 11.50 0.89
N ALA A 112 -6.36 10.37 0.22
CA ALA A 112 -5.04 9.86 -0.13
C ALA A 112 -4.78 10.01 -1.64
N THR A 113 -3.60 10.51 -2.01
CA THR A 113 -3.19 10.70 -3.42
C THR A 113 -1.72 10.30 -3.62
N ASP A 114 -1.33 10.02 -4.86
CA ASP A 114 0.03 9.61 -5.27
C ASP A 114 1.10 10.72 -5.15
N GLY A 115 0.71 11.95 -4.83
CA GLY A 115 1.59 13.10 -4.66
C GLY A 115 2.16 13.67 -5.94
N ALA A 116 1.59 13.34 -7.11
CA ALA A 116 1.86 14.07 -8.33
C ALA A 116 1.56 15.57 -8.15
N ALA A 117 2.24 16.43 -8.90
CA ALA A 117 2.06 17.88 -8.81
C ALA A 117 0.61 18.31 -9.12
N SER A 118 -0.10 17.55 -9.97
CA SER A 118 -1.53 17.68 -10.25
C SER A 118 -2.41 17.35 -9.05
N MET A 119 -1.95 16.51 -8.11
CA MET A 119 -2.70 16.12 -6.93
C MET A 119 -2.43 17.03 -5.73
N VAL A 120 -1.16 17.19 -5.35
CA VAL A 120 -0.76 17.90 -4.12
C VAL A 120 -0.28 19.34 -4.34
N GLY A 121 -0.31 19.84 -5.57
CA GLY A 121 0.13 21.19 -5.90
C GLY A 121 -0.58 22.27 -5.08
N ARG A 122 0.20 23.17 -4.45
CA ARG A 122 -0.26 24.18 -3.48
C ARG A 122 -1.41 25.10 -3.96
N TYR A 123 -1.45 25.41 -5.25
CA TYR A 123 -2.44 26.33 -5.82
C TYR A 123 -3.32 25.70 -6.88
N ARG A 124 -2.82 24.69 -7.59
CA ARG A 124 -3.50 24.08 -8.75
C ARG A 124 -3.63 22.56 -8.64
N GLY A 125 -3.31 22.00 -7.47
CA GLY A 125 -3.47 20.58 -7.19
C GLY A 125 -4.91 20.26 -6.78
N PHE A 126 -5.35 19.05 -7.07
CA PHE A 126 -6.65 18.51 -6.64
C PHE A 126 -6.93 18.77 -5.15
N ILE A 127 -5.95 18.47 -4.29
CA ILE A 127 -6.06 18.65 -2.83
C ILE A 127 -6.34 20.11 -2.45
N SER A 128 -5.78 21.07 -3.20
CA SER A 128 -6.00 22.50 -2.93
C SER A 128 -7.44 22.91 -3.24
N TYR A 129 -8.04 22.37 -4.30
CA TYR A 129 -9.46 22.58 -4.61
C TYR A 129 -10.37 21.85 -3.61
N LEU A 130 -10.02 20.61 -3.24
CA LEU A 130 -10.77 19.84 -2.23
C LEU A 130 -10.79 20.57 -0.89
N LYS A 131 -9.66 21.11 -0.43
CA LYS A 131 -9.57 21.91 0.81
C LYS A 131 -10.32 23.23 0.75
N ALA A 132 -10.54 23.79 -0.45
CA ALA A 132 -11.34 25.00 -0.59
C ALA A 132 -12.84 24.73 -0.32
N VAL A 133 -13.32 23.51 -0.63
CA VAL A 133 -14.70 23.08 -0.34
C VAL A 133 -14.81 22.47 1.05
N ILE A 134 -13.83 21.66 1.46
CA ILE A 134 -13.81 20.95 2.74
C ILE A 134 -12.51 21.30 3.48
N PRO A 135 -12.44 22.42 4.22
CA PRO A 135 -11.21 22.84 4.90
C PRO A 135 -10.68 21.84 5.94
N SER A 136 -11.56 21.02 6.51
CA SER A 136 -11.25 20.02 7.55
C SER A 136 -10.73 18.69 7.00
N VAL A 137 -10.68 18.48 5.69
CA VAL A 137 -10.26 17.19 5.11
C VAL A 137 -8.80 16.87 5.45
N PHE A 138 -8.57 15.68 5.98
CA PHE A 138 -7.22 15.18 6.26
C PHE A 138 -6.58 14.66 4.97
N THR A 139 -5.34 15.05 4.66
CA THR A 139 -4.73 14.71 3.36
C THR A 139 -3.44 13.94 3.55
N ILE A 140 -3.34 12.79 2.90
CA ILE A 140 -2.23 11.85 3.04
C ILE A 140 -1.58 11.64 1.67
N HIS A 141 -0.26 11.57 1.66
CA HIS A 141 0.49 11.11 0.50
C HIS A 141 0.61 9.58 0.55
N CYS A 142 0.22 8.89 -0.52
CA CYS A 142 0.15 7.44 -0.59
C CYS A 142 1.49 6.79 -0.19
N VAL A 143 1.46 5.94 0.84
CA VAL A 143 2.67 5.29 1.40
C VAL A 143 3.35 4.41 0.36
N VAL A 144 2.56 3.64 -0.41
CA VAL A 144 3.09 2.77 -1.48
C VAL A 144 3.81 3.58 -2.55
N HIS A 145 3.25 4.72 -2.95
CA HIS A 145 3.91 5.59 -3.92
C HIS A 145 5.20 6.22 -3.35
N ARG A 146 5.22 6.55 -2.04
CA ARG A 146 6.45 7.01 -1.37
C ARG A 146 7.52 5.94 -1.32
N GLU A 147 7.17 4.71 -0.96
CA GLU A 147 8.09 3.58 -0.91
C GLU A 147 8.66 3.29 -2.31
N HIS A 148 7.82 3.32 -3.34
CA HIS A 148 8.25 3.19 -4.74
C HIS A 148 9.19 4.32 -5.18
N LEU A 149 8.92 5.56 -4.80
CA LEU A 149 9.81 6.68 -5.11
C LEU A 149 11.15 6.58 -4.37
N LEU A 150 11.13 6.12 -3.12
CA LEU A 150 12.34 5.85 -2.35
C LEU A 150 13.16 4.73 -3.00
N SER A 151 12.52 3.61 -3.37
CA SER A 151 13.20 2.49 -4.04
C SER A 151 13.82 2.93 -5.37
N LYS A 152 13.14 3.77 -6.16
CA LYS A 152 13.69 4.36 -7.40
C LYS A 152 14.91 5.26 -7.17
N LYS A 153 14.95 6.02 -6.08
CA LYS A 153 16.13 6.85 -5.75
C LYS A 153 17.29 6.01 -5.22
N LEU A 154 16.98 5.00 -4.40
CA LEU A 154 17.91 3.95 -4.00
C LEU A 154 18.47 3.21 -5.23
N ALA A 155 17.67 3.07 -6.28
CA ALA A 155 18.00 2.38 -7.50
C ALA A 155 19.19 2.97 -8.26
N PHE A 156 19.64 4.23 -8.12
CA PHE A 156 20.84 4.63 -8.87
C PHE A 156 22.10 3.85 -8.43
N ARG A 157 22.22 3.50 -7.14
CA ARG A 157 23.33 2.66 -6.63
C ARG A 157 22.96 1.19 -6.50
N LEU A 158 21.70 0.89 -6.18
CA LEU A 158 21.19 -0.49 -6.16
C LEU A 158 20.92 -1.06 -7.56
N ASN A 159 20.67 -0.25 -8.60
CA ASN A 159 20.41 -0.77 -9.95
C ASN A 159 21.61 -1.53 -10.48
N HIS A 160 22.83 -1.12 -10.15
CA HIS A 160 23.98 -1.89 -10.61
C HIS A 160 23.95 -3.29 -10.00
N SER A 161 23.81 -3.39 -8.68
CA SER A 161 23.71 -4.67 -7.97
C SER A 161 22.46 -5.49 -8.36
N LEU A 162 21.30 -4.86 -8.50
CA LEU A 162 20.05 -5.50 -8.92
C LEU A 162 20.10 -5.92 -10.40
N SER A 163 20.75 -5.14 -11.27
CA SER A 163 20.94 -5.51 -12.67
C SER A 163 21.82 -6.74 -12.81
N LEU A 164 22.88 -6.85 -11.99
CA LEU A 164 23.71 -8.05 -11.92
C LEU A 164 22.90 -9.25 -11.42
N ILE A 165 22.14 -9.09 -10.32
CA ILE A 165 21.27 -10.15 -9.80
C ILE A 165 20.22 -10.59 -10.82
N ILE A 166 19.60 -9.66 -11.55
CA ILE A 166 18.61 -9.97 -12.59
C ILE A 166 19.28 -10.72 -13.75
N GLN A 167 20.49 -10.33 -14.16
CA GLN A 167 21.28 -11.06 -15.15
C GLN A 167 21.60 -12.48 -14.68
N ASP A 168 22.01 -12.65 -13.41
CA ASP A 168 22.34 -13.94 -12.80
C ASP A 168 21.13 -14.88 -12.76
N VAL A 169 19.99 -14.38 -12.26
CA VAL A 169 18.73 -15.14 -12.18
C VAL A 169 18.27 -15.56 -13.58
N ASN A 170 18.38 -14.65 -14.56
CA ASN A 170 18.00 -14.94 -15.94
C ASN A 170 18.93 -15.97 -16.58
N PHE A 171 20.23 -15.94 -16.33
CA PHE A 171 21.19 -16.91 -16.85
C PHE A 171 20.97 -18.32 -16.27
N ILE A 172 20.75 -18.41 -14.95
CA ILE A 172 20.46 -19.70 -14.29
C ILE A 172 19.16 -20.28 -14.84
N LYS A 173 18.15 -19.45 -15.08
CA LYS A 173 16.84 -19.88 -15.59
C LYS A 173 16.80 -20.16 -17.08
N SER A 174 17.63 -19.50 -17.90
CA SER A 174 17.63 -19.69 -19.36
C SER A 174 18.15 -21.08 -19.76
N HIS A 175 18.87 -21.77 -18.87
CA HIS A 175 19.43 -23.09 -19.13
C HIS A 175 18.97 -24.13 -18.11
N ALA A 176 18.26 -25.16 -18.58
CA ALA A 176 17.74 -26.24 -17.74
C ALA A 176 18.80 -26.99 -16.91
N LEU A 177 20.05 -27.04 -17.40
CA LEU A 177 21.17 -27.61 -16.67
C LEU A 177 21.60 -26.73 -15.48
N GLN A 178 21.69 -25.41 -15.68
CA GLN A 178 22.11 -24.46 -14.66
C GLN A 178 21.08 -24.34 -13.53
N ASN A 179 19.79 -24.35 -13.86
CA ASN A 179 18.72 -24.37 -12.87
C ASN A 179 18.74 -25.65 -12.00
N ARG A 180 19.16 -26.79 -12.54
CA ARG A 180 19.32 -28.05 -11.76
C ARG A 180 20.56 -28.01 -10.86
N LEU A 181 21.69 -27.49 -11.37
CA LEU A 181 22.92 -27.33 -10.60
C LEU A 181 22.73 -26.32 -9.45
N PHE A 182 21.96 -25.27 -9.68
CA PHE A 182 21.60 -24.30 -8.63
C PHE A 182 20.77 -24.96 -7.52
N GLY A 183 19.76 -25.77 -7.86
CA GLY A 183 18.97 -26.50 -6.86
C GLY A 183 19.84 -27.44 -6.01
N GLN A 184 20.78 -28.16 -6.62
CA GLN A 184 21.73 -29.01 -5.90
C GLN A 184 22.63 -28.19 -4.95
N LEU A 185 23.11 -27.02 -5.39
CA LEU A 185 23.90 -26.11 -4.56
C LEU A 185 23.10 -25.58 -3.35
N CYS A 186 21.80 -25.32 -3.53
CA CYS A 186 20.91 -24.91 -2.43
C CYS A 186 20.70 -26.04 -1.42
N GLU A 187 20.51 -27.28 -1.89
CA GLU A 187 20.40 -28.46 -1.04
C GLU A 187 21.68 -28.73 -0.24
N GLU A 188 22.86 -28.59 -0.87
CA GLU A 188 24.16 -28.77 -0.21
C GLU A 188 24.43 -27.71 0.87
N ASN A 189 23.91 -26.50 0.69
CA ASN A 189 24.04 -25.41 1.66
C ASN A 189 22.93 -25.39 2.72
N GLY A 190 21.93 -26.28 2.63
CA GLY A 190 20.82 -26.37 3.57
C GLY A 190 19.83 -25.20 3.50
N GLU A 191 19.68 -24.60 2.31
CA GLU A 191 18.77 -23.47 2.08
C GLU A 191 17.32 -23.96 1.88
N ASP A 192 16.35 -23.25 2.46
CA ASP A 192 14.92 -23.60 2.37
C ASP A 192 14.31 -23.37 0.97
N PHE A 193 15.01 -22.63 0.10
CA PHE A 193 14.57 -22.28 -1.24
C PHE A 193 15.50 -22.87 -2.30
N ASP A 194 14.98 -23.72 -3.18
CA ASP A 194 15.74 -24.44 -4.23
C ASP A 194 15.58 -23.83 -5.64
N THR A 195 14.71 -22.83 -5.78
CA THR A 195 14.23 -22.34 -7.08
C THR A 195 14.10 -20.82 -7.10
N LEU A 196 14.77 -20.16 -8.06
CA LEU A 196 14.65 -18.70 -8.26
C LEU A 196 13.32 -18.33 -8.97
N LEU A 197 12.80 -17.12 -8.72
CA LEU A 197 11.64 -16.54 -9.42
C LEU A 197 12.10 -15.59 -10.53
N LEU A 198 11.48 -15.66 -11.71
CA LEU A 198 11.82 -14.79 -12.85
C LEU A 198 11.39 -13.34 -12.58
N HIS A 199 12.30 -12.39 -12.76
CA HIS A 199 11.97 -10.97 -12.94
C HIS A 199 12.26 -10.59 -14.39
N THR A 200 11.20 -10.35 -15.17
CA THR A 200 11.28 -10.14 -16.61
C THR A 200 11.71 -8.71 -16.94
N GLU A 201 13.01 -8.47 -17.11
CA GLU A 201 13.51 -7.55 -18.13
C GLU A 201 14.73 -8.18 -18.81
N ALA A 202 14.57 -8.48 -20.10
CA ALA A 202 15.48 -9.30 -20.87
C ALA A 202 16.83 -8.61 -21.09
N ILE A 203 17.91 -9.23 -20.63
CA ILE A 203 19.25 -9.00 -21.19
C ILE A 203 19.86 -10.36 -21.50
N ALA A 204 19.82 -10.70 -22.79
CA ALA A 204 20.54 -11.84 -23.34
C ALA A 204 21.96 -11.40 -23.69
N GLY A 205 22.94 -12.14 -23.14
CA GLY A 205 24.23 -12.32 -23.75
C GLY A 205 25.41 -11.65 -23.05
N ILE A 206 26.41 -12.50 -22.76
CA ILE A 206 27.82 -12.22 -22.42
C ILE A 206 28.13 -12.26 -20.92
N LEU A 207 28.14 -13.46 -20.31
CA LEU A 207 29.00 -13.76 -19.15
C LEU A 207 29.46 -15.23 -19.23
N LYS A 208 30.68 -15.52 -18.79
CA LYS A 208 31.30 -16.87 -18.84
C LYS A 208 31.37 -17.46 -17.42
N ASP A 209 31.49 -18.78 -17.33
CA ASP A 209 31.49 -19.54 -16.06
C ASP A 209 32.55 -19.10 -15.04
N GLU A 210 33.64 -18.48 -15.48
CA GLU A 210 34.71 -17.92 -14.63
C GLU A 210 34.27 -16.68 -13.83
N ASP A 211 33.21 -15.99 -14.28
CA ASP A 211 32.71 -14.76 -13.66
C ASP A 211 31.87 -15.05 -12.39
N LEU A 212 31.27 -16.25 -12.27
CA LEU A 212 30.45 -16.67 -11.12
C LEU A 212 31.22 -16.61 -9.78
N LEU A 213 32.51 -16.92 -9.80
CA LEU A 213 33.37 -16.88 -8.61
C LEU A 213 33.72 -15.44 -8.18
N ALA A 214 33.65 -14.48 -9.10
CA ALA A 214 33.85 -13.06 -8.80
C ALA A 214 32.58 -12.40 -8.23
N TYR A 215 31.40 -12.93 -8.52
CA TYR A 215 30.12 -12.37 -8.08
C TYR A 215 29.73 -12.75 -6.64
N VAL A 216 30.08 -13.95 -6.16
CA VAL A 216 29.81 -14.36 -4.77
C VAL A 216 30.41 -13.40 -3.72
N PRO A 217 31.67 -12.95 -3.85
CA PRO A 217 32.22 -11.89 -3.00
C PRO A 217 31.43 -10.59 -3.09
N HIS A 218 30.96 -10.23 -4.28
CA HIS A 218 30.25 -8.98 -4.52
C HIS A 218 28.84 -8.99 -3.90
N LEU A 219 28.12 -10.11 -3.98
CA LEU A 219 26.81 -10.28 -3.32
C LEU A 219 26.94 -10.28 -1.78
N LYS A 220 28.01 -10.89 -1.24
CA LYS A 220 28.33 -10.80 0.19
C LYS A 220 28.62 -9.37 0.61
N GLN A 221 29.45 -8.68 -0.16
CA GLN A 221 29.79 -7.28 0.09
C GLN A 221 28.58 -6.36 0.03
N VAL A 222 27.67 -6.54 -0.95
CA VAL A 222 26.40 -5.80 -1.02
C VAL A 222 25.51 -6.11 0.18
N THR A 223 25.45 -7.36 0.62
CA THR A 223 24.68 -7.76 1.81
C THR A 223 25.22 -7.09 3.08
N GLU A 224 26.54 -7.00 3.23
CA GLU A 224 27.19 -6.26 4.31
C GLU A 224 26.98 -4.75 4.22
N ASP A 225 27.10 -4.16 3.02
CA ASP A 225 26.82 -2.74 2.78
C ASP A 225 25.37 -2.39 3.12
N MET A 226 24.41 -3.27 2.81
CA MET A 226 23.00 -3.09 3.18
C MET A 226 22.79 -3.21 4.69
N LYS A 227 23.44 -4.17 5.36
CA LYS A 227 23.38 -4.33 6.81
C LYS A 227 23.98 -3.12 7.55
N GLU A 228 25.05 -2.52 7.03
CA GLU A 228 25.67 -1.32 7.60
C GLU A 228 24.82 -0.06 7.33
N ARG A 229 24.33 0.11 6.10
CA ARG A 229 23.57 1.31 5.70
C ARG A 229 22.18 1.41 6.31
N PHE A 230 21.57 0.26 6.61
CA PHE A 230 20.27 0.16 7.27
C PHE A 230 20.40 -0.37 8.70
N TYR A 231 21.59 -0.27 9.29
CA TYR A 231 21.86 -0.71 10.66
C TYR A 231 20.88 -0.07 11.67
N ASP A 232 20.49 1.18 11.43
CA ASP A 232 19.52 1.94 12.21
C ASP A 232 18.09 1.39 12.13
N LEU A 233 17.66 0.94 10.94
CA LEU A 233 16.36 0.29 10.73
C LEU A 233 16.34 -1.17 11.20
N LEU A 234 17.45 -1.90 11.00
CA LEU A 234 17.59 -3.30 11.39
C LEU A 234 17.75 -3.47 12.91
N ASN A 235 18.32 -2.48 13.60
CA ASN A 235 18.44 -2.45 15.08
C ASN A 235 17.47 -1.46 15.72
N LEU A 236 16.39 -1.09 15.01
CA LEU A 236 15.35 -0.26 15.58
C LEU A 236 14.62 -1.05 16.66
N ASP A 237 14.99 -0.83 17.93
CA ASP A 237 14.31 -1.44 19.07
C ASP A 237 12.96 -0.74 19.27
N ILE A 238 11.93 -1.30 18.66
CA ILE A 238 10.56 -0.83 18.81
C ILE A 238 10.03 -1.41 20.13
N PRO A 239 9.72 -0.57 21.14
CA PRO A 239 9.22 -1.06 22.41
C PRO A 239 7.96 -1.91 22.22
N SER A 240 7.95 -3.09 22.83
CA SER A 240 6.86 -4.07 22.70
C SER A 240 5.48 -3.49 23.03
N TRP A 241 5.39 -2.55 23.98
CA TRP A 241 4.15 -1.89 24.37
C TRP A 241 3.53 -1.01 23.27
N ILE A 242 4.29 -0.62 22.24
CA ILE A 242 3.74 0.11 21.08
C ILE A 242 2.94 -0.85 20.18
N PHE A 243 3.38 -2.11 20.06
CA PHE A 243 2.70 -3.14 19.28
C PHE A 243 1.56 -3.80 20.03
N ASP A 244 1.75 -4.07 21.32
CA ASP A 244 0.76 -4.68 22.18
C ASP A 244 0.75 -4.03 23.57
N PRO A 245 0.13 -2.85 23.72
CA PRO A 245 0.04 -2.17 25.00
C PRO A 245 -0.78 -2.94 26.05
N PHE A 246 -1.54 -3.98 25.68
CA PHE A 246 -2.41 -4.72 26.61
C PHE A 246 -1.86 -6.08 27.04
N GLY A 247 -0.90 -6.63 26.29
CA GLY A 247 -0.22 -7.90 26.60
C GLY A 247 1.13 -7.74 27.33
N VAL A 248 1.72 -6.54 27.33
CA VAL A 248 3.03 -6.30 27.97
C VAL A 248 2.87 -6.07 29.48
N PRO A 249 3.68 -6.71 30.34
CA PRO A 249 3.68 -6.45 31.77
C PRO A 249 4.10 -5.00 32.04
N ALA A 250 3.24 -4.20 32.67
CA ALA A 250 3.56 -2.80 32.97
C ALA A 250 4.80 -2.63 33.87
N VAL A 251 5.20 -3.66 34.61
CA VAL A 251 6.40 -3.65 35.46
C VAL A 251 7.70 -3.68 34.63
N GLU A 252 7.64 -4.15 33.39
CA GLU A 252 8.79 -4.31 32.48
C GLU A 252 9.02 -3.09 31.58
N VAL A 253 8.09 -2.12 31.57
CA VAL A 253 8.26 -0.88 30.79
C VAL A 253 8.91 0.23 31.62
N HIS A 254 9.43 1.26 30.95
CA HIS A 254 10.12 2.38 31.58
C HIS A 254 9.24 3.11 32.62
N PRO A 255 9.73 3.44 33.84
CA PRO A 255 8.94 4.01 34.94
C PRO A 255 8.07 5.22 34.56
N GLU A 256 8.56 6.05 33.65
CA GLU A 256 7.85 7.24 33.14
C GLU A 256 6.51 6.94 32.43
N ILE A 257 6.31 5.74 31.91
CA ILE A 257 5.07 5.35 31.21
C ILE A 257 4.25 4.30 31.96
N GLN A 258 4.76 3.78 33.08
CA GLN A 258 4.12 2.68 33.81
C GLN A 258 2.72 3.05 34.30
N GLU A 259 2.56 4.25 34.87
CA GLU A 259 1.28 4.70 35.44
C GLU A 259 0.21 4.85 34.34
N GLU A 260 0.51 5.59 33.27
CA GLU A 260 -0.40 5.73 32.13
C GLU A 260 -0.65 4.40 31.41
N LEU A 261 0.34 3.48 31.35
CA LEU A 261 0.14 2.15 30.75
C LEU A 261 -0.79 1.29 31.61
N ILE A 262 -0.69 1.35 32.93
CA ILE A 262 -1.61 0.63 33.84
C ILE A 262 -3.03 1.19 33.72
N GLU A 263 -3.18 2.52 33.64
CA GLU A 263 -4.47 3.16 33.41
C GLU A 263 -5.05 2.76 32.05
N LEU A 264 -4.24 2.75 31.00
CA LEU A 264 -4.63 2.32 29.66
C LEU A 264 -5.06 0.85 29.66
N GLN A 265 -4.31 -0.04 30.32
CA GLN A 265 -4.61 -1.47 30.42
C GLN A 265 -5.86 -1.76 31.25
N SER A 266 -6.20 -0.88 32.18
CA SER A 266 -7.41 -0.94 33.00
C SER A 266 -8.64 -0.35 32.30
N ASP A 267 -8.43 0.42 31.24
CA ASP A 267 -9.49 1.01 30.43
C ASP A 267 -10.11 -0.05 29.49
N VAL A 268 -11.31 -0.50 29.87
CA VAL A 268 -12.10 -1.49 29.14
C VAL A 268 -12.48 -0.99 27.73
N ILE A 269 -12.72 0.32 27.58
CA ILE A 269 -13.06 0.94 26.30
C ILE A 269 -11.83 0.97 25.40
N ALA A 270 -10.67 1.34 25.94
CA ALA A 270 -9.42 1.35 25.19
C ALA A 270 -8.99 -0.06 24.77
N ARG A 271 -9.14 -1.06 25.65
CA ARG A 271 -8.86 -2.48 25.33
C ARG A 271 -9.77 -3.01 24.23
N HIS A 272 -11.06 -2.73 24.30
CA HIS A 272 -12.01 -3.08 23.23
C HIS A 272 -11.66 -2.38 21.92
N THR A 273 -11.29 -1.10 21.99
CA THR A 273 -10.87 -0.30 20.83
C THR A 273 -9.60 -0.87 20.21
N PHE A 274 -8.61 -1.24 21.00
CA PHE A 274 -7.38 -1.87 20.49
C PHE A 274 -7.66 -3.23 19.83
N GLY A 275 -8.51 -4.07 20.43
CA GLY A 275 -8.93 -5.33 19.81
C GLY A 275 -9.67 -5.15 18.49
N GLN A 276 -10.30 -3.99 18.26
CA GLN A 276 -11.03 -3.67 17.03
C GLN A 276 -10.14 -3.02 15.94
N PHE A 277 -9.15 -2.19 16.31
CA PHE A 277 -8.38 -1.37 15.37
C PHE A 277 -6.89 -1.75 15.26
N GLY A 278 -6.41 -2.66 16.11
CA GLY A 278 -5.01 -3.09 16.14
C GLY A 278 -4.04 -1.91 16.17
N ARG A 279 -3.10 -1.86 15.22
CA ARG A 279 -2.10 -0.78 15.10
C ARG A 279 -2.70 0.61 14.82
N GLY A 280 -3.92 0.69 14.29
CA GLY A 280 -4.67 1.94 14.08
C GLY A 280 -5.23 2.55 15.37
N PHE A 281 -5.14 1.83 16.49
CA PHE A 281 -5.55 2.29 17.83
C PHE A 281 -5.01 3.67 18.16
N TRP A 282 -3.71 3.88 17.96
CA TRP A 282 -3.00 5.10 18.36
C TRP A 282 -3.50 6.36 17.64
N ILE A 283 -4.12 6.26 16.47
CA ILE A 283 -4.46 7.42 15.62
C ILE A 283 -5.79 8.11 16.04
N LYS A 284 -6.45 7.64 17.11
CA LYS A 284 -7.72 8.23 17.57
C LYS A 284 -7.55 9.57 18.30
N GLN A 285 -8.47 10.50 18.01
CA GLN A 285 -8.42 11.91 18.46
C GLN A 285 -8.41 12.11 19.99
N ASP A 286 -8.83 11.12 20.79
CA ASP A 286 -8.92 11.25 22.25
C ASP A 286 -7.72 10.70 23.03
N LEU A 287 -6.90 9.82 22.42
CA LEU A 287 -5.73 9.23 23.09
C LEU A 287 -4.63 10.26 23.44
N PRO A 288 -4.30 11.25 22.58
CA PRO A 288 -3.32 12.28 22.90
C PRO A 288 -3.67 13.10 24.15
N ASN A 289 -4.96 13.27 24.42
CA ASN A 289 -5.46 14.03 25.56
C ASN A 289 -5.57 13.18 26.82
N LYS A 290 -5.87 11.88 26.66
CA LYS A 290 -6.09 10.95 27.78
C LYS A 290 -4.80 10.31 28.31
N PHE A 291 -3.84 10.05 27.44
CA PHE A 291 -2.55 9.44 27.76
C PHE A 291 -1.39 10.22 27.10
N PRO A 292 -1.13 11.46 27.56
CA PRO A 292 -0.21 12.37 26.90
C PRO A 292 1.25 11.88 26.94
N THR A 293 1.66 11.14 27.96
CA THR A 293 3.03 10.63 28.10
C THR A 293 3.27 9.43 27.19
N LEU A 294 2.32 8.49 27.13
CA LEU A 294 2.33 7.37 26.18
C LEU A 294 2.29 7.86 24.73
N TRP A 295 1.38 8.80 24.43
CA TRP A 295 1.29 9.42 23.12
C TRP A 295 2.57 10.17 22.75
N GLY A 296 3.15 10.92 23.69
CA GLY A 296 4.39 11.65 23.48
C GLY A 296 5.57 10.74 23.11
N LYS A 297 5.71 9.59 23.78
CA LYS A 297 6.76 8.60 23.47
C LYS A 297 6.51 7.89 22.14
N GLN A 298 5.27 7.49 21.87
CA GLN A 298 4.88 6.85 20.61
C GLN A 298 5.03 7.81 19.41
N SER A 299 4.62 9.07 19.57
CA SER A 299 4.72 10.10 18.54
C SER A 299 6.17 10.48 18.28
N ARG A 300 7.01 10.58 19.32
CA ARG A 300 8.47 10.75 19.13
C ARG A 300 9.07 9.60 18.34
N PHE A 301 8.69 8.37 18.63
CA PHE A 301 9.15 7.20 17.88
C PHE A 301 8.73 7.28 16.39
N LEU A 302 7.46 7.57 16.10
CA LEU A 302 6.98 7.79 14.73
C LEU A 302 7.71 8.95 14.03
N ASN A 303 8.01 10.02 14.76
CA ASN A 303 8.71 11.19 14.23
C ASN A 303 10.24 10.94 14.06
N GLU A 304 10.85 10.09 14.87
CA GLU A 304 12.26 9.68 14.74
C GLU A 304 12.44 8.76 13.54
N VAL A 305 11.52 7.83 13.32
CA VAL A 305 11.40 7.06 12.07
C VAL A 305 11.21 8.00 10.87
N GLN A 306 10.47 9.10 11.00
CA GLN A 306 10.35 10.10 9.93
C GLN A 306 11.60 10.99 9.75
N LYS A 307 12.31 11.34 10.82
CA LYS A 307 13.51 12.20 10.77
C LYS A 307 14.75 11.49 10.24
N GLN A 308 14.95 10.23 10.60
CA GLN A 308 16.05 9.42 10.04
C GLN A 308 15.90 9.26 8.51
N ASN A 309 14.65 9.23 8.02
CA ASN A 309 14.32 9.20 6.59
C ASN A 309 14.32 10.58 5.88
N GLY A 310 14.44 11.69 6.63
CA GLY A 310 14.42 13.05 6.10
C GLY A 310 15.79 13.72 5.98
N CYS A 311 16.85 13.12 6.53
CA CYS A 311 18.17 13.74 6.63
C CYS A 311 19.20 13.17 5.64
N ARG A 312 18.78 12.80 4.43
CA ARG A 312 19.68 12.53 3.29
C ARG A 312 18.99 12.89 1.97
N SER A 313 18.67 14.18 1.81
CA SER A 313 18.43 14.80 0.50
C SER A 313 19.72 15.40 -0.04
#